data_AF-A0ABD5UCZ2-F1
#
_entry.id   AF-A0ABD5UCZ2-F1
#
_cell.length_a   1.000
_cell.length_b   1.000
_cell.length_c   1.000
_cell.angle_alpha   90.00
_cell.angle_beta   90.00
_cell.angle_gamma   90.00
#
_symmetry.space_group_name_H-M   'P 1'
#
loop_
_entity.id
_entity.type
_entity.pdbx_description
1 polymer ?
#
loop_
_entity_poly.entity_id
_entity_poly.type
_entity_poly.pdbx_seq_one_letter_code
_entity_poly.pdbx_strand_id
1 'polypeptide(L)'
;MPSLEGIELIGGGEQTTVETRAVRCPDCGEPTFTAMAGQVTCDSCETTFSGDSHIEAPCRAIICDSCDDPLPLGQDYRFEIAQWDAYLCDDCMKLVAVDTDSGIQQPAILLETEWVLNGESPEVAGNRVSDTVWAKRVETRREQAAVDLLNHEIRRDESGWRAYNADTMSAHLCFDADLCLGYIMWHWEGDTPELGQLFILPTAQRQGIGSGFVEAWREDVVPADQLYTVNNPNENMLRLLRGIGTLELRADQIEFTECRITGQKRDIPEEWQNRGP
;
A
#
# COMPACT_ATOMS: atom_id res chain seq x y z
N MET A 1 -18.62 -9.33 -1.32
CA MET A 1 -17.22 -9.76 -1.48
C MET A 1 -16.69 -9.34 -2.85
N PRO A 2 -16.21 -8.09 -2.96
CA PRO A 2 -15.22 -7.76 -3.97
C PRO A 2 -14.08 -8.78 -3.88
N SER A 3 -13.69 -9.34 -5.02
CA SER A 3 -12.59 -10.28 -5.09
C SER A 3 -11.26 -9.51 -5.07
N LEU A 4 -10.23 -10.09 -4.46
CA LEU A 4 -8.83 -9.69 -4.68
C LEU A 4 -8.33 -10.19 -6.06
N GLU A 5 -9.24 -10.44 -7.00
CA GLU A 5 -8.86 -10.83 -8.36
C GLU A 5 -8.09 -9.70 -9.04
N GLY A 6 -7.03 -10.07 -9.76
CA GLY A 6 -6.14 -9.09 -10.39
C GLY A 6 -5.10 -8.47 -9.46
N ILE A 7 -5.05 -8.89 -8.18
CA ILE A 7 -3.93 -8.62 -7.28
C ILE A 7 -2.85 -9.68 -7.48
N GLU A 8 -1.61 -9.27 -7.70
CA GLU A 8 -0.51 -10.13 -8.11
C GLU A 8 0.55 -10.35 -7.01
N LEU A 9 0.80 -9.37 -6.15
CA LEU A 9 1.87 -9.42 -5.13
C LEU A 9 1.36 -9.78 -3.73
N ILE A 10 0.07 -9.55 -3.44
CA ILE A 10 -0.54 -10.05 -2.21
C ILE A 10 -0.92 -11.53 -2.42
N GLY A 11 -0.28 -12.39 -1.65
CA GLY A 11 -0.53 -13.82 -1.63
C GLY A 11 -1.17 -14.28 -0.32
N GLY A 12 -0.89 -15.53 0.01
CA GLY A 12 -1.35 -16.21 1.20
C GLY A 12 -0.52 -17.48 1.40
N GLY A 13 -0.92 -18.22 2.42
CA GLY A 13 -0.32 -19.51 2.69
C GLY A 13 -0.90 -20.18 3.92
N GLU A 14 -0.54 -21.45 4.06
CA GLU A 14 -0.86 -22.27 5.22
C GLU A 14 0.29 -22.23 6.24
N GLN A 15 -0.04 -22.01 7.51
CA GLN A 15 0.96 -22.07 8.59
C GLN A 15 1.46 -23.49 8.79
N THR A 16 2.78 -23.64 8.87
CA THR A 16 3.45 -24.92 9.10
C THR A 16 4.68 -24.75 9.99
N THR A 17 5.50 -25.80 10.11
CA THR A 17 6.81 -25.77 10.76
C THR A 17 7.81 -26.54 9.91
N VAL A 18 8.99 -25.96 9.70
CA VAL A 18 10.09 -26.58 8.95
C VAL A 18 11.38 -26.53 9.76
N GLU A 19 12.27 -27.48 9.55
CA GLU A 19 13.65 -27.38 10.03
C GLU A 19 14.41 -26.39 9.13
N THR A 20 15.05 -25.39 9.74
CA THR A 20 15.86 -24.42 9.00
C THR A 20 17.07 -23.97 9.83
N ARG A 21 17.97 -23.24 9.15
CA ARG A 21 19.19 -22.72 9.73
C ARG A 21 18.87 -21.62 10.74
N ALA A 22 19.41 -21.77 11.94
CA ALA A 22 19.33 -20.80 13.01
C ALA A 22 20.69 -20.64 13.68
N VAL A 23 20.91 -19.52 14.37
CA VAL A 23 22.05 -19.34 15.26
C VAL A 23 21.52 -19.10 16.67
N ARG A 24 22.12 -19.72 17.68
CA ARG A 24 21.72 -19.47 19.07
C ARG A 24 22.29 -18.14 19.55
N CYS A 25 21.42 -17.28 20.06
CA CYS A 25 21.85 -16.07 20.73
C CYS A 25 22.75 -16.43 21.92
N PRO A 26 23.96 -15.87 22.03
CA PRO A 26 24.86 -16.17 23.15
C PRO A 26 24.38 -15.60 24.49
N ASP A 27 23.47 -14.61 24.47
CA ASP A 27 22.96 -13.94 25.67
C ASP A 27 21.74 -14.66 26.25
N CYS A 28 20.69 -14.88 25.46
CA CYS A 28 19.45 -15.51 25.93
C CYS A 28 19.28 -17.00 25.52
N GLY A 29 20.09 -17.52 24.60
CA GLY A 29 20.02 -18.91 24.14
C GLY A 29 18.93 -19.21 23.10
N GLU A 30 18.04 -18.25 22.83
CA GLU A 30 16.96 -18.36 21.84
C GLU A 30 17.53 -18.50 20.41
N PRO A 31 16.86 -19.28 19.54
CA PRO A 31 17.26 -19.40 18.15
C PRO A 31 16.89 -18.12 17.37
N THR A 32 17.86 -17.58 16.64
CA THR A 32 17.63 -16.58 15.60
C THR A 32 17.68 -17.26 14.24
N PHE A 33 16.57 -17.26 13.50
CA PHE A 33 16.46 -17.93 12.21
C PHE A 33 17.01 -17.04 11.09
N THR A 34 18.11 -17.47 10.49
CA THR A 34 18.77 -16.80 9.36
C THR A 34 19.74 -17.77 8.69
N ALA A 35 19.78 -17.74 7.36
CA ALA A 35 20.75 -18.42 6.53
C ALA A 35 22.03 -17.58 6.31
N MET A 36 21.99 -16.28 6.61
CA MET A 36 23.15 -15.39 6.46
C MET A 36 24.17 -15.64 7.58
N ALA A 37 25.45 -15.61 7.19
CA ALA A 37 26.57 -15.56 8.12
C ALA A 37 27.01 -14.10 8.34
N GLY A 38 27.63 -13.82 9.49
CA GLY A 38 28.06 -12.46 9.86
C GLY A 38 27.24 -11.88 10.99
N GLN A 39 27.02 -10.57 11.00
CA GLN A 39 26.38 -9.89 12.13
C GLN A 39 24.85 -10.13 12.11
N VAL A 40 24.32 -10.72 13.18
CA VAL A 40 22.91 -11.09 13.34
C VAL A 40 22.39 -10.48 14.65
N THR A 41 21.14 -10.02 14.67
CA THR A 41 20.49 -9.47 15.88
C THR A 41 19.46 -10.47 16.42
N CYS A 42 19.45 -10.74 17.72
CA CYS A 42 18.44 -11.62 18.31
C CYS A 42 17.08 -10.94 18.39
N ASP A 43 16.03 -11.56 17.85
CA ASP A 43 14.65 -11.04 17.95
C ASP A 43 14.11 -11.05 19.39
N SER A 44 14.66 -11.88 20.29
CA SER A 44 14.18 -11.99 21.67
C SER A 44 14.81 -11.00 22.64
N CYS A 45 16.09 -10.64 22.48
CA CYS A 45 16.79 -9.76 23.42
C CYS A 45 17.57 -8.62 22.76
N GLU A 46 17.40 -8.42 21.45
CA GLU A 46 18.01 -7.37 20.64
C GLU A 46 19.55 -7.36 20.64
N THR A 47 20.19 -8.38 21.23
CA THR A 47 21.65 -8.49 21.24
C THR A 47 22.15 -8.84 19.86
N THR A 48 23.13 -8.09 19.37
CA THR A 48 23.82 -8.34 18.11
C THR A 48 25.08 -9.18 18.32
N PHE A 49 25.27 -10.22 17.52
CA PHE A 49 26.36 -11.20 17.65
C PHE A 49 26.78 -11.78 16.29
N SER A 50 27.86 -12.56 16.26
CA SER A 50 28.33 -13.24 15.04
C SER A 50 27.58 -14.56 14.81
N GLY A 51 26.92 -14.65 13.66
CA GLY A 51 26.12 -15.77 13.17
C GLY A 51 26.92 -16.84 12.45
N ASP A 52 28.09 -17.26 12.96
CA ASP A 52 29.00 -18.15 12.22
C ASP A 52 28.75 -19.65 12.48
N SER A 53 27.92 -19.99 13.46
CA SER A 53 27.69 -21.37 13.93
C SER A 53 26.22 -21.76 13.83
N HIS A 54 25.73 -21.94 12.61
CA HIS A 54 24.36 -22.37 12.36
C HIS A 54 24.09 -23.77 12.89
N ILE A 55 22.90 -23.94 13.46
CA ILE A 55 22.25 -25.20 13.81
C ILE A 55 21.00 -25.35 12.94
N GLU A 56 20.52 -26.59 12.81
CA GLU A 56 19.14 -26.82 12.34
C GLU A 56 18.20 -26.77 13.55
N ALA A 57 17.09 -26.04 13.40
CA ALA A 57 16.06 -25.94 14.41
C ALA A 57 14.67 -25.77 13.77
N PRO A 58 13.60 -26.24 14.44
CA PRO A 58 12.23 -26.06 13.97
C PRO A 58 11.84 -24.58 14.02
N CYS A 59 11.42 -24.05 12.88
CA CYS A 59 10.96 -22.68 12.68
C CYS A 59 9.51 -22.67 12.20
N ARG A 60 8.73 -21.69 12.64
CA ARG A 60 7.42 -21.42 12.05
C ARG A 60 7.61 -21.03 10.59
N ALA A 61 6.72 -21.50 9.72
CA ALA A 61 6.81 -21.26 8.28
C ALA A 61 5.43 -21.07 7.66
N ILE A 62 5.42 -20.58 6.44
CA ILE A 62 4.23 -20.42 5.61
C ILE A 62 4.46 -21.17 4.29
N ILE A 63 3.57 -22.10 3.94
CA ILE A 63 3.59 -22.70 2.60
C ILE A 63 2.92 -21.71 1.66
N CYS A 64 3.66 -21.17 0.69
CA CYS A 64 3.12 -20.18 -0.24
C CYS A 64 2.04 -20.80 -1.14
N ASP A 65 0.83 -20.24 -1.17
CA ASP A 65 -0.28 -20.75 -2.00
C ASP A 65 -0.02 -20.65 -3.52
N SER A 66 1.06 -19.96 -3.93
CA SER A 66 1.36 -19.72 -5.36
C SER A 66 2.44 -20.65 -5.94
N CYS A 67 3.38 -21.10 -5.12
CA CYS A 67 4.46 -22.00 -5.56
C CYS A 67 4.62 -23.26 -4.70
N ASP A 68 3.82 -23.40 -3.63
CA ASP A 68 3.90 -24.47 -2.63
C ASP A 68 5.23 -24.53 -1.86
N ASP A 69 6.09 -23.50 -2.00
CA ASP A 69 7.37 -23.45 -1.31
C ASP A 69 7.20 -23.01 0.16
N PRO A 70 7.81 -23.75 1.12
CA PRO A 70 7.75 -23.38 2.51
C PRO A 70 8.73 -22.24 2.80
N LEU A 71 8.20 -21.11 3.26
CA LEU A 71 8.96 -19.95 3.70
C LEU A 71 9.13 -19.96 5.23
N PRO A 72 10.34 -20.22 5.77
CA PRO A 72 10.59 -20.04 7.18
C PRO A 72 10.46 -18.56 7.56
N LEU A 73 9.79 -18.29 8.68
CA LEU A 73 9.63 -16.93 9.24
C LEU A 73 10.91 -16.49 9.95
N GLY A 74 11.98 -16.37 9.17
CA GLY A 74 13.30 -15.91 9.60
C GLY A 74 13.62 -14.51 9.08
N GLN A 75 14.77 -13.99 9.50
CA GLN A 75 15.16 -12.61 9.23
C GLN A 75 15.45 -12.31 7.76
N ASP A 76 15.81 -13.32 6.97
CA ASP A 76 16.26 -13.13 5.58
C ASP A 76 15.13 -12.71 4.63
N TYR A 77 13.90 -13.06 4.99
CA TYR A 77 12.69 -12.84 4.17
C TYR A 77 11.78 -11.76 4.76
N ARG A 78 12.24 -11.14 5.85
CA ARG A 78 11.49 -10.18 6.64
C ARG A 78 11.71 -8.76 6.12
N PHE A 79 10.62 -8.00 6.04
CA PHE A 79 10.62 -6.55 5.90
C PHE A 79 9.49 -5.96 6.75
N GLU A 80 9.35 -4.63 6.79
CA GLU A 80 8.33 -3.97 7.60
C GLU A 80 7.15 -3.49 6.75
N ILE A 81 5.93 -3.73 7.23
CA ILE A 81 4.68 -3.10 6.81
C ILE A 81 4.10 -2.36 8.01
N ALA A 82 3.98 -1.04 7.93
CA ALA A 82 3.78 -0.15 9.07
C ALA A 82 4.81 -0.35 10.19
N GLN A 83 4.52 -1.24 11.15
CA GLN A 83 5.39 -1.60 12.27
C GLN A 83 5.48 -3.12 12.49
N TRP A 84 4.93 -3.90 11.56
CA TRP A 84 4.82 -5.35 11.68
C TRP A 84 5.77 -6.03 10.70
N ASP A 85 6.28 -7.16 11.14
CA ASP A 85 7.14 -8.02 10.34
C ASP A 85 6.30 -8.68 9.25
N ALA A 86 6.67 -8.43 8.00
CA ALA A 86 6.05 -8.94 6.79
C ALA A 86 7.02 -9.87 6.07
N TYR A 87 6.51 -10.91 5.43
CA TYR A 87 7.32 -12.00 4.88
C TYR A 87 7.01 -12.24 3.40
N LEU A 88 8.03 -12.07 2.55
CA LEU A 88 7.94 -12.36 1.11
C LEU A 88 8.41 -13.77 0.83
N CYS A 89 7.65 -14.52 0.03
CA CYS A 89 8.15 -15.73 -0.60
C CYS A 89 9.28 -15.35 -1.57
N ASP A 90 10.43 -16.00 -1.45
CA ASP A 90 11.61 -15.76 -2.28
C ASP A 90 11.47 -16.27 -3.72
N ASP A 91 10.69 -17.33 -3.92
CA ASP A 91 10.48 -17.91 -5.24
C ASP A 91 9.53 -17.08 -6.12
N CYS A 92 8.38 -16.65 -5.58
CA CYS A 92 7.38 -15.92 -6.35
C CYS A 92 7.25 -14.43 -5.97
N MET A 93 8.06 -13.95 -5.02
CA MET A 93 8.08 -12.56 -4.53
C MET A 93 6.75 -12.05 -3.94
N LYS A 94 5.81 -12.95 -3.66
CA LYS A 94 4.52 -12.57 -3.07
C LYS A 94 4.64 -12.40 -1.57
N LEU A 95 3.92 -11.44 -1.03
CA LEU A 95 3.72 -11.31 0.40
C LEU A 95 2.81 -12.45 0.88
N VAL A 96 3.29 -13.27 1.80
CA VAL A 96 2.56 -14.47 2.26
C VAL A 96 2.05 -14.36 3.70
N ALA A 97 2.66 -13.49 4.51
CA ALA A 97 2.29 -13.33 5.91
C ALA A 97 2.71 -11.97 6.48
N VAL A 98 1.97 -11.53 7.51
CA VAL A 98 2.32 -10.39 8.37
C VAL A 98 2.14 -10.80 9.83
N ASP A 99 3.16 -10.62 10.67
CA ASP A 99 3.12 -10.90 12.11
C ASP A 99 2.58 -9.69 12.87
N THR A 100 1.29 -9.75 13.19
CA THR A 100 0.57 -8.68 13.87
C THR A 100 0.53 -8.93 15.38
N ASP A 101 0.00 -7.97 16.14
CA ASP A 101 -0.25 -8.14 17.58
C ASP A 101 -1.22 -9.32 17.88
N SER A 102 -2.00 -9.75 16.88
CA SER A 102 -2.90 -10.92 16.95
C SER A 102 -2.25 -12.21 16.42
N GLY A 103 -0.95 -12.18 16.17
CA GLY A 103 -0.16 -13.23 15.54
C GLY A 103 -0.13 -13.12 14.01
N ILE A 104 0.36 -14.19 13.38
CA ILE A 104 0.53 -14.29 11.93
C ILE A 104 -0.82 -14.26 11.22
N GLN A 105 -0.99 -13.26 10.37
CA GLN A 105 -2.16 -13.06 9.52
C GLN A 105 -1.81 -13.26 8.05
N GLN A 106 -2.80 -13.69 7.27
CA GLN A 106 -2.72 -13.59 5.82
C GLN A 106 -2.87 -12.12 5.40
N PRO A 107 -2.13 -11.64 4.40
CA PRO A 107 -2.16 -10.23 4.01
C PRO A 107 -3.54 -9.74 3.55
N ALA A 108 -4.36 -10.61 2.98
CA ALA A 108 -5.74 -10.31 2.60
C ALA A 108 -6.59 -9.80 3.78
N ILE A 109 -6.40 -10.37 4.98
CA ILE A 109 -7.13 -9.97 6.19
C ILE A 109 -6.85 -8.51 6.53
N LEU A 110 -5.63 -8.02 6.29
CA LEU A 110 -5.24 -6.65 6.59
C LEU A 110 -5.87 -5.62 5.64
N LEU A 111 -6.52 -6.06 4.56
CA LEU A 111 -7.34 -5.22 3.68
C LEU A 111 -8.83 -5.33 3.99
N GLU A 112 -9.28 -6.25 4.84
CA GLU A 112 -10.69 -6.34 5.23
C GLU A 112 -11.07 -5.09 6.02
N THR A 113 -12.21 -4.48 5.66
CA THR A 113 -12.71 -3.25 6.28
C THR A 113 -12.85 -3.41 7.79
N GLU A 114 -13.32 -4.56 8.27
CA GLU A 114 -13.43 -4.86 9.70
C GLU A 114 -12.07 -4.79 10.40
N TRP A 115 -11.02 -5.33 9.79
CA TRP A 115 -9.67 -5.28 10.36
C TRP A 115 -9.13 -3.85 10.36
N VAL A 116 -9.18 -3.19 9.21
CA VAL A 116 -8.66 -1.83 8.98
C VAL A 116 -9.30 -0.83 9.94
N LEU A 117 -10.62 -0.85 10.06
CA LEU A 117 -11.39 0.05 10.91
C LEU A 117 -11.55 -0.45 12.35
N ASN A 118 -10.89 -1.56 12.71
CA ASN A 118 -10.95 -2.16 14.04
C ASN A 118 -12.40 -2.38 14.54
N GLY A 119 -13.25 -2.91 13.65
CA GLY A 119 -14.66 -3.20 13.90
C GLY A 119 -15.61 -2.00 13.81
N GLU A 120 -15.11 -0.79 13.54
CA GLU A 120 -15.97 0.37 13.27
C GLU A 120 -16.60 0.27 11.88
N SER A 121 -17.87 0.66 11.76
CA SER A 121 -18.57 0.67 10.47
C SER A 121 -18.06 1.81 9.57
N PRO A 122 -17.94 1.60 8.25
CA PRO A 122 -17.53 2.65 7.30
C PRO A 122 -18.31 3.96 7.39
N GLU A 123 -19.62 3.87 7.60
CA GLU A 123 -20.51 5.03 7.70
C GLU A 123 -20.21 5.96 8.88
N VAL A 124 -19.60 5.42 9.93
CA VAL A 124 -19.20 6.18 11.12
C VAL A 124 -17.77 6.67 10.98
N ALA A 125 -16.89 5.83 10.45
CA ALA A 125 -15.46 6.08 10.40
C ALA A 125 -15.04 7.09 9.30
N GLY A 126 -15.76 7.13 8.18
CA GLY A 126 -15.33 7.82 6.96
C GLY A 126 -16.37 8.76 6.34
N ASN A 127 -15.88 9.61 5.44
CA ASN A 127 -16.67 10.50 4.60
C ASN A 127 -17.20 9.72 3.39
N ARG A 128 -18.44 9.99 2.99
CA ARG A 128 -19.09 9.30 1.88
C ARG A 128 -18.44 9.69 0.54
N VAL A 129 -17.99 8.71 -0.24
CA VAL A 129 -17.50 8.86 -1.63
C VAL A 129 -18.61 8.54 -2.63
N SER A 130 -19.39 7.49 -2.33
CA SER A 130 -20.57 7.08 -3.11
C SER A 130 -21.59 6.42 -2.19
N ASP A 131 -22.66 5.83 -2.75
CA ASP A 131 -23.67 5.15 -1.94
C ASP A 131 -23.12 3.99 -1.09
N THR A 132 -22.00 3.40 -1.51
CA THR A 132 -21.43 2.17 -0.93
C THR A 132 -19.93 2.26 -0.65
N VAL A 133 -19.32 3.44 -0.83
CA VAL A 133 -17.88 3.65 -0.66
C VAL A 133 -17.65 4.86 0.22
N TRP A 134 -16.70 4.72 1.13
CA TRP A 134 -16.28 5.75 2.06
C TRP A 134 -14.78 5.99 1.96
N ALA A 135 -14.36 7.17 2.39
CA ALA A 135 -12.98 7.59 2.47
C ALA A 135 -12.64 8.03 3.89
N LYS A 136 -11.46 7.68 4.39
CA LYS A 136 -10.97 8.13 5.69
C LYS A 136 -9.50 8.46 5.61
N ARG A 137 -9.09 9.48 6.36
CA ARG A 137 -7.68 9.76 6.62
C ARG A 137 -7.03 8.66 7.44
N VAL A 138 -5.80 8.33 7.07
CA VAL A 138 -4.97 7.39 7.81
C VAL A 138 -4.49 8.04 9.09
N GLU A 139 -4.86 7.43 10.21
CA GLU A 139 -4.61 7.88 11.58
C GLU A 139 -4.07 6.75 12.47
N THR A 140 -4.36 5.49 12.12
CA THR A 140 -3.99 4.31 12.89
C THR A 140 -2.97 3.44 12.16
N ARG A 141 -2.32 2.56 12.93
CA ARG A 141 -1.34 1.61 12.38
C ARG A 141 -1.96 0.57 11.45
N ARG A 142 -3.23 0.20 11.66
CA ARG A 142 -3.94 -0.73 10.78
C ARG A 142 -4.24 -0.09 9.43
N GLU A 143 -4.71 1.15 9.44
CA GLU A 143 -4.90 1.93 8.23
C GLU A 143 -3.57 2.15 7.50
N GLN A 144 -2.48 2.39 8.24
CA GLN A 144 -1.14 2.49 7.68
C GLN A 144 -0.71 1.18 6.97
N ALA A 145 -0.93 0.03 7.61
CA ALA A 145 -0.60 -1.26 6.98
C ALA A 145 -1.42 -1.51 5.70
N ALA A 146 -2.69 -1.10 5.65
CA ALA A 146 -3.48 -1.19 4.42
C ALA A 146 -2.88 -0.33 3.29
N VAL A 147 -2.44 0.89 3.59
CA VAL A 147 -1.72 1.74 2.61
C VAL A 147 -0.45 1.04 2.14
N ASP A 148 0.37 0.52 3.06
CA ASP A 148 1.64 -0.12 2.73
C ASP A 148 1.46 -1.41 1.91
N LEU A 149 0.40 -2.18 2.19
CA LEU A 149 0.00 -3.36 1.41
C LEU A 149 -0.41 -3.01 -0.02
N LEU A 150 -1.29 -2.02 -0.18
CA LEU A 150 -1.71 -1.55 -1.49
C LEU A 150 -0.53 -0.90 -2.25
N ASN A 151 0.38 -0.23 -1.52
CA ASN A 151 1.63 0.29 -2.07
C ASN A 151 2.57 -0.83 -2.53
N HIS A 152 2.63 -1.95 -1.82
CA HIS A 152 3.40 -3.11 -2.25
C HIS A 152 2.89 -3.62 -3.60
N GLU A 153 1.57 -3.69 -3.79
CA GLU A 153 0.95 -4.15 -5.03
C GLU A 153 1.33 -3.30 -6.25
N ILE A 154 1.30 -1.96 -6.15
CA ILE A 154 1.61 -1.08 -7.28
C ILE A 154 3.10 -1.07 -7.69
N ARG A 155 4.03 -1.50 -6.80
CA ARG A 155 5.48 -1.49 -7.10
C ARG A 155 5.88 -2.35 -8.31
N ARG A 156 5.00 -3.25 -8.76
CA ARG A 156 5.23 -4.08 -9.94
C ARG A 156 5.11 -3.30 -11.26
N ASP A 157 4.24 -2.30 -11.31
CA ASP A 157 3.76 -1.74 -12.57
C ASP A 157 4.47 -0.46 -13.02
N GLU A 158 5.16 0.27 -12.12
CA GLU A 158 5.63 1.63 -12.44
C GLU A 158 7.10 1.90 -12.07
N SER A 159 7.96 2.05 -13.09
CA SER A 159 9.31 2.61 -12.93
C SER A 159 9.22 4.11 -12.63
N GLY A 160 9.55 4.52 -11.40
CA GLY A 160 9.40 5.91 -10.93
C GLY A 160 8.52 6.07 -9.70
N TRP A 161 7.97 4.96 -9.20
CA TRP A 161 7.19 4.87 -7.97
C TRP A 161 7.90 5.50 -6.77
N ARG A 162 7.17 6.30 -5.99
CA ARG A 162 7.61 6.81 -4.69
C ARG A 162 6.93 6.01 -3.60
N ALA A 163 7.72 5.36 -2.75
CA ALA A 163 7.20 4.70 -1.57
C ALA A 163 6.41 5.66 -0.71
N TYR A 164 5.26 5.19 -0.23
CA TYR A 164 4.60 5.87 0.86
C TYR A 164 5.55 5.97 2.05
N ASN A 165 5.61 7.16 2.64
CA ASN A 165 6.38 7.45 3.82
C ASN A 165 5.51 8.36 4.71
N ALA A 166 5.04 7.81 5.83
CA ALA A 166 4.12 8.49 6.76
C ALA A 166 4.68 9.81 7.33
N ASP A 167 6.01 9.95 7.39
CA ASP A 167 6.65 11.17 7.91
C ASP A 167 6.59 12.32 6.90
N THR A 168 6.40 12.03 5.61
CA THR A 168 6.49 13.01 4.53
C THR A 168 5.23 13.08 3.66
N MET A 169 4.33 12.11 3.77
CA MET A 169 3.11 12.01 2.98
C MET A 169 1.90 11.73 3.88
N SER A 170 0.78 12.36 3.53
CA SER A 170 -0.54 12.01 4.06
C SER A 170 -1.24 11.06 3.10
N ALA A 171 -2.16 10.25 3.64
CA ALA A 171 -2.95 9.32 2.86
C ALA A 171 -4.41 9.28 3.33
N HIS A 172 -5.33 9.08 2.40
CA HIS A 172 -6.66 8.54 2.69
C HIS A 172 -6.75 7.13 2.13
N LEU A 173 -7.53 6.29 2.79
CA LEU A 173 -8.01 5.01 2.28
C LEU A 173 -9.42 5.20 1.73
N CYS A 174 -9.78 4.42 0.71
CA CYS A 174 -11.18 4.20 0.33
C CYS A 174 -11.57 2.74 0.56
N PHE A 175 -12.76 2.50 1.06
CA PHE A 175 -13.26 1.17 1.41
C PHE A 175 -14.76 1.07 1.18
N ASP A 176 -15.23 -0.15 0.91
CA ASP A 176 -16.64 -0.50 1.01
C ASP A 176 -16.92 -1.24 2.33
N ALA A 177 -18.07 -1.89 2.44
CA ALA A 177 -18.45 -2.64 3.64
C ALA A 177 -17.51 -3.81 3.95
N ASP A 178 -16.88 -4.40 2.94
CA ASP A 178 -16.10 -5.63 3.05
C ASP A 178 -14.59 -5.36 2.99
N LEU A 179 -14.15 -4.45 2.10
CA LEU A 179 -12.75 -4.35 1.69
C LEU A 179 -12.26 -2.91 1.54
N CYS A 180 -10.99 -2.70 1.89
CA CYS A 180 -10.19 -1.56 1.49
C CYS A 180 -9.82 -1.64 0.00
N LEU A 181 -10.38 -0.70 -0.77
CA LEU A 181 -10.36 -0.72 -2.23
C LEU A 181 -9.20 0.08 -2.84
N GLY A 182 -8.50 0.89 -2.07
CA GLY A 182 -7.50 1.81 -2.61
C GLY A 182 -7.08 2.91 -1.66
N TYR A 183 -6.18 3.76 -2.14
CA TYR A 183 -5.66 4.90 -1.40
C TYR A 183 -5.41 6.10 -2.32
N ILE A 184 -5.35 7.28 -1.71
CA ILE A 184 -4.88 8.51 -2.32
C ILE A 184 -3.81 9.11 -1.40
N MET A 185 -2.69 9.53 -1.97
CA MET A 185 -1.53 10.06 -1.26
C MET A 185 -1.17 11.45 -1.75
N TRP A 186 -0.85 12.33 -0.81
CA TRP A 186 -0.39 13.68 -1.10
C TRP A 186 0.66 14.12 -0.09
N HIS A 187 1.38 15.18 -0.43
CA HIS A 187 2.22 15.89 0.53
C HIS A 187 1.89 17.38 0.47
N TRP A 188 2.38 18.13 1.45
CA TRP A 188 2.18 19.57 1.52
C TRP A 188 3.40 20.29 0.95
N GLU A 189 3.19 21.14 -0.06
CA GLU A 189 4.16 22.12 -0.52
C GLU A 189 3.73 23.50 -0.01
N GLY A 190 4.27 23.89 1.16
CA GLY A 190 3.73 25.02 1.91
C GLY A 190 2.30 24.75 2.35
N ASP A 191 1.38 25.63 1.99
CA ASP A 191 -0.06 25.49 2.29
C ASP A 191 -0.84 24.81 1.15
N THR A 192 -0.18 24.35 0.09
CA THR A 192 -0.83 23.71 -1.06
C THR A 192 -0.63 22.20 -1.03
N PRO A 193 -1.70 21.39 -1.02
CA PRO A 193 -1.56 19.94 -1.11
C PRO A 193 -1.22 19.54 -2.55
N GLU A 194 -0.17 18.72 -2.71
CA GLU A 194 0.22 18.10 -3.97
C GLU A 194 -0.15 16.61 -3.98
N LEU A 195 -1.15 16.27 -4.79
CA LEU A 195 -1.56 14.92 -5.10
C LEU A 195 -0.43 14.18 -5.82
N GLY A 196 0.10 13.15 -5.18
CA GLY A 196 1.20 12.34 -5.69
C GLY A 196 0.74 11.03 -6.32
N GLN A 197 -0.23 10.35 -5.70
CA GLN A 197 -0.66 9.04 -6.16
C GLN A 197 -2.13 8.77 -5.85
N LEU A 198 -2.79 8.06 -6.75
CA LEU A 198 -4.10 7.46 -6.57
C LEU A 198 -4.02 6.01 -7.04
N PHE A 199 -4.39 5.08 -6.17
CA PHE A 199 -4.46 3.66 -6.50
C PHE A 199 -5.82 3.12 -6.11
N ILE A 200 -6.44 2.37 -7.02
CA ILE A 200 -7.70 1.65 -6.79
C ILE A 200 -7.47 0.22 -7.30
N LEU A 201 -7.85 -0.77 -6.50
CA LEU A 201 -7.78 -2.18 -6.85
C LEU A 201 -8.42 -2.44 -8.23
N PRO A 202 -7.81 -3.29 -9.08
CA PRO A 202 -8.31 -3.54 -10.44
C PRO A 202 -9.80 -3.90 -10.51
N THR A 203 -10.31 -4.68 -9.56
CA THR A 203 -11.72 -5.09 -9.46
C THR A 203 -12.67 -3.94 -9.15
N ALA A 204 -12.18 -2.88 -8.51
CA ALA A 204 -12.93 -1.67 -8.17
C ALA A 204 -12.82 -0.55 -9.23
N GLN A 205 -11.95 -0.72 -10.24
CA GLN A 205 -11.77 0.28 -11.29
C GLN A 205 -12.99 0.38 -12.23
N ARG A 206 -13.10 1.52 -12.92
CA ARG A 206 -14.17 1.83 -13.89
C ARG A 206 -15.59 1.90 -13.31
N GLN A 207 -15.72 1.96 -11.98
CA GLN A 207 -16.99 2.14 -11.26
C GLN A 207 -17.20 3.59 -10.77
N GLY A 208 -16.37 4.53 -11.23
CA GLY A 208 -16.43 5.93 -10.78
C GLY A 208 -15.79 6.21 -9.42
N ILE A 209 -15.31 5.18 -8.71
CA ILE A 209 -14.70 5.30 -7.37
C ILE A 209 -13.53 6.27 -7.36
N GLY A 210 -12.61 6.19 -8.33
CA GLY A 210 -11.46 7.10 -8.40
C GLY A 210 -11.85 8.58 -8.49
N SER A 211 -12.86 8.90 -9.30
CA SER A 211 -13.37 10.27 -9.45
C SER A 211 -13.98 10.77 -8.14
N GLY A 212 -14.92 10.02 -7.57
CA GLY A 212 -15.54 10.40 -6.30
C GLY A 212 -14.54 10.47 -5.15
N PHE A 213 -13.49 9.65 -5.17
CA PHE A 213 -12.48 9.65 -4.13
C PHE A 213 -11.58 10.90 -4.20
N VAL A 214 -11.22 11.35 -5.41
CA VAL A 214 -10.51 12.63 -5.58
C VAL A 214 -11.40 13.82 -5.17
N GLU A 215 -12.69 13.79 -5.49
CA GLU A 215 -13.64 14.83 -5.06
C GLU A 215 -13.76 14.87 -3.52
N ALA A 216 -13.98 13.72 -2.88
CA ALA A 216 -14.07 13.63 -1.42
C ALA A 216 -12.76 14.04 -0.72
N TRP A 217 -11.61 13.64 -1.27
CA TRP A 217 -10.31 14.10 -0.78
C TRP A 217 -10.15 15.61 -0.90
N ARG A 218 -10.55 16.19 -2.04
CA ARG A 218 -10.49 17.64 -2.24
C ARG A 218 -11.35 18.37 -1.22
N GLU A 219 -12.59 17.94 -1.02
CA GLU A 219 -13.52 18.56 -0.07
C GLU A 219 -13.00 18.52 1.37
N ASP A 220 -12.28 17.46 1.74
CA ASP A 220 -11.72 17.30 3.09
C ASP A 220 -10.41 18.06 3.30
N VAL A 221 -9.54 18.10 2.28
CA VAL A 221 -8.14 18.54 2.42
C VAL A 221 -7.88 19.93 1.84
N VAL A 222 -8.55 20.29 0.74
CA VAL A 222 -8.27 21.51 -0.03
C VAL A 222 -9.26 22.59 0.38
N PRO A 223 -8.80 23.75 0.91
CA PRO A 223 -9.69 24.87 1.19
C PRO A 223 -10.50 25.29 -0.04
N ALA A 224 -11.78 25.63 0.14
CA ALA A 224 -12.70 25.89 -0.97
C ALA A 224 -12.29 27.03 -1.92
N ASP A 225 -11.43 27.94 -1.47
CA ASP A 225 -10.88 29.06 -2.24
C ASP A 225 -9.47 28.80 -2.81
N GLN A 226 -8.95 27.57 -2.68
CA GLN A 226 -7.60 27.19 -3.10
C GLN A 226 -7.60 26.13 -4.19
N LEU A 227 -6.49 26.11 -4.93
CA LEU A 227 -6.16 25.07 -5.89
C LEU A 227 -5.28 24.03 -5.21
N TYR A 228 -5.35 22.79 -5.67
CA TYR A 228 -4.37 21.75 -5.35
C TYR A 228 -3.41 21.52 -6.52
N THR A 229 -2.30 20.83 -6.26
CA THR A 229 -1.34 20.45 -7.29
C THR A 229 -1.47 18.96 -7.60
N VAL A 230 -1.23 18.55 -8.84
CA VAL A 230 -1.11 17.14 -9.26
C VAL A 230 0.27 16.94 -9.88
N ASN A 231 1.02 16.01 -9.32
CA ASN A 231 2.40 15.73 -9.73
C ASN A 231 2.46 14.67 -10.83
N ASN A 232 3.07 14.99 -11.98
CA ASN A 232 3.30 14.07 -13.10
C ASN A 232 2.06 13.18 -13.44
N PRO A 233 0.88 13.75 -13.70
CA PRO A 233 -0.32 12.97 -13.99
C PRO A 233 -0.13 12.14 -15.25
N ASN A 234 -0.51 10.86 -15.20
CA ASN A 234 -0.62 10.01 -16.38
C ASN A 234 -1.95 10.25 -17.13
N GLU A 235 -2.10 9.58 -18.28
CA GLU A 235 -3.29 9.68 -19.14
C GLU A 235 -4.61 9.40 -18.38
N ASN A 236 -4.60 8.42 -17.46
CA ASN A 236 -5.76 8.04 -16.67
C ASN A 236 -6.13 9.13 -15.66
N MET A 237 -5.14 9.72 -14.98
CA MET A 237 -5.37 10.85 -14.07
C MET A 237 -5.92 12.05 -14.84
N LEU A 238 -5.38 12.38 -16.03
CA LEU A 238 -5.89 13.47 -16.86
C LEU A 238 -7.36 13.25 -17.30
N ARG A 239 -7.72 12.01 -17.68
CA ARG A 239 -9.11 11.66 -17.99
C ARG A 239 -10.02 11.76 -16.76
N LEU A 240 -9.52 11.37 -15.59
CA LEU A 240 -10.24 11.50 -14.32
C LEU A 240 -10.50 12.97 -13.99
N LEU A 241 -9.47 13.83 -14.01
CA LEU A 241 -9.58 15.28 -13.77
C LEU A 241 -10.60 15.93 -14.71
N ARG A 242 -10.63 15.51 -15.97
CA ARG A 242 -11.67 15.95 -16.92
C ARG A 242 -13.06 15.49 -16.51
N GLY A 243 -13.20 14.25 -16.05
CA GLY A 243 -14.45 13.66 -15.62
C GLY A 243 -15.09 14.39 -14.43
N ILE A 244 -14.26 14.93 -13.53
CA ILE A 244 -14.68 15.71 -12.36
C ILE A 244 -14.70 17.23 -12.60
N GLY A 245 -14.46 17.68 -13.84
CA GLY A 245 -14.56 19.10 -14.21
C GLY A 245 -13.39 19.99 -13.76
N THR A 246 -12.29 19.42 -13.25
CA THR A 246 -11.08 20.18 -12.87
C THR A 246 -10.17 20.47 -14.06
N LEU A 247 -10.45 19.82 -15.20
CA LEU A 247 -9.77 19.98 -16.48
C LEU A 247 -10.81 20.15 -17.61
N GLU A 248 -10.67 21.21 -18.41
CA GLU A 248 -11.46 21.45 -19.61
C GLU A 248 -10.62 21.43 -20.89
N LEU A 249 -11.17 20.87 -21.97
CA LEU A 249 -10.55 20.85 -23.29
C LEU A 249 -11.16 21.92 -24.19
N ARG A 250 -10.45 23.02 -24.42
CA ARG A 250 -10.82 24.05 -25.39
C ARG A 250 -10.24 23.74 -26.77
N ALA A 251 -10.63 24.53 -27.78
CA ALA A 251 -10.29 24.25 -29.18
C ALA A 251 -8.77 24.19 -29.43
N ASP A 252 -8.01 24.99 -28.70
CA ASP A 252 -6.57 25.21 -28.86
C ASP A 252 -5.77 25.09 -27.56
N GLN A 253 -6.42 24.85 -26.41
CA GLN A 253 -5.74 24.75 -25.11
C GLN A 253 -6.40 23.74 -24.16
N ILE A 254 -5.61 23.24 -23.21
CA ILE A 254 -6.07 22.48 -22.04
C ILE A 254 -6.08 23.44 -20.85
N GLU A 255 -7.23 23.62 -20.21
CA GLU A 255 -7.36 24.52 -19.06
C GLU A 255 -7.61 23.73 -17.78
N PHE A 256 -6.86 24.06 -16.73
CA PHE A 256 -7.03 23.49 -15.40
C PHE A 256 -7.67 24.55 -14.51
N THR A 257 -8.90 24.29 -14.05
CA THR A 257 -9.75 25.27 -13.37
C THR A 257 -9.59 25.22 -11.86
N GLU A 258 -9.38 24.01 -11.32
CA GLU A 258 -9.32 23.76 -9.87
C GLU A 258 -8.00 23.13 -9.41
N CYS A 259 -7.07 22.87 -10.33
CA CYS A 259 -5.76 22.33 -9.99
C CYS A 259 -4.62 22.93 -10.83
N ARG A 260 -3.39 22.65 -10.40
CA ARG A 260 -2.15 22.92 -11.15
C ARG A 260 -1.42 21.61 -11.40
N ILE A 261 -0.69 21.52 -12.51
CA ILE A 261 0.14 20.36 -12.81
C ILE A 261 1.62 20.70 -12.57
N THR A 262 2.32 19.87 -11.82
CA THR A 262 3.78 19.93 -11.63
C THR A 262 4.46 18.73 -12.30
N GLY A 263 5.75 18.87 -12.57
CA GLY A 263 6.55 17.85 -13.25
C GLY A 263 6.47 17.89 -14.78
N GLN A 264 6.93 16.82 -15.43
CA GLN A 264 6.80 16.70 -16.88
C GLN A 264 5.35 16.27 -17.18
N LYS A 265 4.63 17.02 -18.03
CA LYS A 265 3.36 16.59 -18.63
C LYS A 265 3.63 15.39 -19.54
N ARG A 266 3.93 14.24 -18.94
CA ARG A 266 4.06 12.96 -19.64
C ARG A 266 2.65 12.46 -19.91
N ASP A 267 2.48 11.85 -21.07
CA ASP A 267 1.26 11.09 -21.40
C ASP A 267 -0.04 11.92 -21.48
N ILE A 268 0.04 13.13 -22.05
CA ILE A 268 -1.17 13.77 -22.59
C ILE A 268 -1.78 12.79 -23.62
N PRO A 269 -3.08 12.44 -23.47
CA PRO A 269 -3.76 11.52 -24.40
C PRO A 269 -3.51 11.92 -25.85
N GLU A 270 -3.23 10.96 -26.74
CA GLU A 270 -2.88 11.24 -28.14
C GLU A 270 -3.94 12.11 -28.83
N GLU A 271 -5.21 11.88 -28.51
CA GLU A 271 -6.34 12.66 -29.00
C GLU A 271 -6.34 14.15 -28.56
N TRP A 272 -5.55 14.52 -27.56
CA TRP A 272 -5.44 15.89 -27.02
C TRP A 272 -4.15 16.60 -27.42
N GLN A 273 -3.16 15.90 -27.99
CA GLN A 273 -1.83 16.46 -28.29
C GLN A 273 -1.84 17.62 -29.31
N ASN A 274 -2.90 17.73 -30.13
CA ASN A 274 -3.08 18.86 -31.06
C ASN A 274 -3.58 20.15 -30.36
N ARG A 275 -3.81 20.11 -29.05
CA ARG A 275 -4.26 21.25 -28.23
C ARG A 275 -3.07 21.72 -27.38
N GLY A 276 -2.86 23.03 -27.34
CA GLY A 276 -1.81 23.64 -26.52
C GLY A 276 -2.00 23.36 -25.02
N PRO A 277 -0.93 23.45 -24.23
CA PRO A 277 -1.00 23.33 -22.78
C PRO A 277 -1.74 24.48 -22.10
#